data_AF-A0A7S2IMS2-F1
#
_entry.id   AF-A0A7S2IMS2-F1
#
_cell.length_a   1.000
_cell.length_b   1.000
_cell.length_c   1.000
_cell.angle_alpha   90.00
_cell.angle_beta   90.00
_cell.angle_gamma   90.00
#
_symmetry.space_group_name_H-M   'P 1'
#
loop_
_entity.id
_entity.type
_entity.pdbx_description
1 polymer ?
#
loop_
_entity_poly.entity_id
_entity_poly.type
_entity_poly.pdbx_seq_one_letter_code
_entity_poly.pdbx_strand_id
1 'polypeptide(L)'
;ANGIAPLVYLLQPDAPAEAVQQAAGALRNLAANHAVNKDAIREDDGIKALVRILIVGVQPEPSQQVAGAIWSLAANNMTNQDAIRMAGGIAPLVALLRTGAESMAAQKAAGALANLASNGTNKDKIREEGGIAPLVELLRAGARADGPHESGQHAAAVLANLASNPINKDAIRDA
;
A
#
# COMPACT_ATOMS: atom_id res chain seq x y z
N ALA A 1 19.76 -21.61 -1.81
CA ALA A 1 18.42 -21.91 -2.35
C ALA A 1 17.68 -20.59 -2.53
N ASN A 2 17.10 -20.31 -3.71
CA ASN A 2 16.33 -19.08 -3.94
C ASN A 2 14.87 -19.27 -3.51
N GLY A 3 14.53 -18.84 -2.29
CA GLY A 3 13.19 -19.00 -1.73
C GLY A 3 12.18 -17.92 -2.14
N ILE A 4 12.62 -16.82 -2.77
CA ILE A 4 11.75 -15.69 -3.14
C ILE A 4 11.00 -15.98 -4.43
N ALA A 5 11.69 -16.43 -5.49
CA ALA A 5 11.08 -16.72 -6.77
C ALA A 5 9.85 -17.67 -6.70
N PRO A 6 9.85 -18.78 -5.92
CA PRO A 6 8.65 -19.60 -5.75
C PRO A 6 7.47 -18.87 -5.08
N LEU A 7 7.74 -17.96 -4.14
CA LEU A 7 6.69 -17.14 -3.53
C LEU A 7 6.10 -16.15 -4.55
N VAL A 8 6.95 -15.55 -5.40
CA VAL A 8 6.47 -14.68 -6.48
C VAL A 8 5.67 -15.46 -7.51
N TYR A 9 6.07 -16.69 -7.82
CA TYR A 9 5.33 -17.56 -8.74
C TYR A 9 3.90 -17.82 -8.26
N LEU A 10 3.67 -17.93 -6.95
CA LEU A 10 2.33 -18.13 -6.37
C LEU A 10 1.41 -16.89 -6.44
N LEU A 11 1.94 -15.72 -6.78
CA LEU A 11 1.16 -14.48 -6.96
C LEU A 11 0.56 -14.37 -8.37
N GLN A 12 -0.16 -15.39 -8.81
CA GLN A 12 -0.94 -15.33 -10.06
C GLN A 12 -2.41 -14.98 -9.79
N PRO A 13 -3.08 -14.21 -10.67
CA PRO A 13 -4.50 -13.91 -10.53
C PRO A 13 -5.42 -15.13 -10.52
N ASP A 14 -5.02 -16.22 -11.17
CA ASP A 14 -5.74 -17.50 -11.25
C ASP A 14 -5.30 -18.51 -10.19
N ALA A 15 -4.31 -18.18 -9.36
CA ALA A 15 -3.91 -19.02 -8.25
C ALA A 15 -5.00 -19.05 -7.15
N PRO A 16 -5.08 -20.13 -6.35
CA PRO A 16 -5.99 -20.18 -5.22
C PRO A 16 -5.78 -19.01 -4.26
N ALA A 17 -6.88 -18.39 -3.80
CA ALA A 17 -6.83 -17.20 -2.94
C ALA A 17 -5.96 -17.41 -1.70
N GLU A 18 -6.02 -18.60 -1.09
CA GLU A 18 -5.19 -18.96 0.05
C GLU A 18 -3.69 -18.98 -0.31
N ALA A 19 -3.32 -19.50 -1.48
CA ALA A 19 -1.93 -19.52 -1.94
C ALA A 19 -1.40 -18.09 -2.12
N VAL A 20 -2.18 -17.22 -2.76
CA VAL A 20 -1.85 -15.80 -2.93
C VAL A 20 -1.69 -15.11 -1.56
N GLN A 21 -2.63 -15.37 -0.63
CA GLN A 21 -2.60 -14.81 0.71
C GLN A 21 -1.33 -15.21 1.48
N GLN A 22 -0.99 -16.50 1.48
CA GLN A 22 0.19 -17.02 2.20
C GLN A 22 1.49 -16.53 1.56
N ALA A 23 1.56 -16.50 0.22
CA ALA A 23 2.71 -15.99 -0.51
C ALA A 23 2.95 -14.51 -0.20
N ALA A 24 1.90 -13.67 -0.26
CA ALA A 24 2.00 -12.26 0.08
C ALA A 24 2.38 -12.06 1.56
N GLY A 25 1.84 -12.86 2.48
CA GLY A 25 2.22 -12.85 3.90
C GLY A 25 3.70 -13.19 4.13
N ALA A 26 4.21 -14.21 3.43
CA ALA A 26 5.63 -14.59 3.50
C ALA A 26 6.54 -13.47 2.96
N LEU A 27 6.21 -12.89 1.80
CA LEU A 27 6.96 -11.79 1.19
C LEU A 27 6.94 -10.54 2.09
N ARG A 28 5.82 -10.23 2.73
CA ARG A 28 5.72 -9.15 3.73
C ARG A 28 6.73 -9.34 4.86
N ASN A 29 6.82 -10.55 5.41
CA ASN A 29 7.72 -10.87 6.51
C ASN A 29 9.18 -10.84 6.07
N LEU A 30 9.49 -11.38 4.89
CA LEU A 30 10.84 -11.33 4.30
C LEU A 30 11.31 -9.90 4.06
N ALA A 31 10.40 -9.01 3.63
CA ALA A 31 10.69 -7.60 3.39
C ALA A 31 10.84 -6.77 4.67
N ALA A 32 10.22 -7.18 5.78
CA ALA A 32 10.16 -6.37 7.00
C ALA A 32 11.57 -6.08 7.53
N ASN A 33 11.91 -4.79 7.64
CA ASN A 33 13.21 -4.30 8.14
C ASN A 33 14.46 -4.90 7.48
N HIS A 34 14.35 -5.40 6.23
CA HIS A 34 15.46 -6.08 5.56
C HIS A 34 15.66 -5.60 4.12
N ALA A 35 16.54 -4.60 3.93
CA ALA A 35 16.76 -3.93 2.63
C ALA A 35 17.14 -4.91 1.50
N VAL A 36 18.07 -5.84 1.78
CA VAL A 36 18.51 -6.84 0.78
C VAL A 36 17.36 -7.72 0.30
N ASN A 37 16.41 -8.06 1.18
CA ASN A 37 15.27 -8.89 0.78
C ASN A 37 14.23 -8.06 0.01
N LYS A 38 14.05 -6.78 0.38
CA LYS A 38 13.20 -5.86 -0.39
C LYS A 38 13.69 -5.70 -1.83
N ASP A 39 15.01 -5.64 -2.02
CA ASP A 39 15.62 -5.54 -3.34
C ASP A 39 15.50 -6.86 -4.11
N ALA A 40 15.79 -7.99 -3.47
CA ALA A 40 15.64 -9.30 -4.10
C ALA A 40 14.18 -9.60 -4.52
N ILE A 41 13.18 -9.22 -3.70
CA ILE A 41 11.76 -9.33 -4.06
C ILE A 41 11.41 -8.45 -5.27
N ARG A 42 11.99 -7.25 -5.37
CA ARG A 42 11.80 -6.38 -6.55
C ARG A 42 12.44 -7.01 -7.78
N GLU A 43 13.66 -7.53 -7.66
CA GLU A 43 14.43 -8.12 -8.75
C GLU A 43 13.80 -9.38 -9.32
N ASP A 44 13.14 -10.18 -8.47
CA ASP A 44 12.33 -11.34 -8.88
C ASP A 44 10.92 -10.93 -9.38
N ASP A 45 10.69 -9.68 -9.77
CA ASP A 45 9.40 -9.13 -10.24
C ASP A 45 8.23 -9.19 -9.23
N GLY A 46 8.52 -9.40 -7.95
CA GLY A 46 7.51 -9.54 -6.89
C GLY A 46 6.63 -8.30 -6.71
N ILE A 47 7.16 -7.09 -6.92
CA ILE A 47 6.36 -5.85 -6.86
C ILE A 47 5.29 -5.85 -7.97
N LYS A 48 5.66 -6.21 -9.20
CA LYS A 48 4.73 -6.26 -10.33
C LYS A 48 3.65 -7.31 -10.08
N ALA A 49 4.01 -8.48 -9.56
CA ALA A 49 3.07 -9.54 -9.23
C ALA A 49 2.07 -9.10 -8.15
N LEU A 50 2.55 -8.52 -7.03
CA LEU A 50 1.69 -7.99 -5.97
C LEU A 50 0.72 -6.92 -6.48
N VAL A 51 1.21 -5.96 -7.27
CA VAL A 51 0.36 -4.90 -7.84
C VAL A 51 -0.68 -5.48 -8.79
N ARG A 52 -0.31 -6.46 -9.63
CA ARG A 52 -1.24 -7.15 -10.54
C ARG A 52 -2.40 -7.82 -9.79
N ILE A 53 -2.12 -8.44 -8.64
CA ILE A 53 -3.17 -9.03 -7.79
C ILE A 53 -4.17 -7.96 -7.32
N LEU A 54 -3.71 -6.78 -6.90
CA LEU A 54 -4.62 -5.71 -6.49
C LEU A 54 -5.45 -5.15 -7.66
N ILE A 55 -4.86 -5.06 -8.86
CA ILE A 55 -5.54 -4.55 -10.06
C ILE A 55 -6.68 -5.47 -10.50
N VAL A 56 -6.46 -6.79 -10.48
CA VAL A 56 -7.49 -7.76 -10.88
C VAL A 56 -8.67 -7.75 -9.91
N GLY A 57 -8.43 -7.36 -8.65
CA GLY A 57 -9.44 -7.42 -7.61
C GLY A 57 -9.59 -8.84 -7.10
N VAL A 58 -9.17 -9.06 -5.86
CA VAL A 58 -9.29 -10.35 -5.18
C VAL A 58 -10.11 -10.20 -3.91
N GLN A 59 -10.48 -11.32 -3.30
CA GLN A 59 -11.19 -11.36 -2.03
C GLN A 59 -10.49 -10.48 -0.95
N PRO A 60 -11.21 -10.05 0.09
CA PRO A 60 -10.68 -9.11 1.09
C PRO A 60 -9.37 -9.57 1.75
N GLU A 61 -9.23 -10.85 2.07
CA GLU A 61 -8.09 -11.40 2.82
C GLU A 61 -6.78 -11.40 2.01
N PRO A 62 -6.75 -11.89 0.75
CA PRO A 62 -5.59 -11.69 -0.12
C PRO A 62 -5.24 -10.21 -0.32
N SER A 63 -6.23 -9.33 -0.55
CA SER A 63 -5.99 -7.89 -0.72
C SER A 63 -5.30 -7.28 0.49
N GLN A 64 -5.71 -7.67 1.70
CA GLN A 64 -5.08 -7.26 2.94
C GLN A 64 -3.61 -7.73 3.00
N GLN A 65 -3.28 -8.97 2.66
CA GLN A 65 -1.89 -9.42 2.73
C GLN A 65 -1.02 -8.75 1.66
N VAL A 66 -1.54 -8.56 0.46
CA VAL A 66 -0.85 -7.90 -0.65
C VAL A 66 -0.56 -6.44 -0.31
N ALA A 67 -1.54 -5.68 0.18
CA ALA A 67 -1.33 -4.31 0.65
C ALA A 67 -0.28 -4.24 1.77
N GLY A 68 -0.27 -5.23 2.67
CA GLY A 68 0.74 -5.35 3.73
C GLY A 68 2.15 -5.63 3.20
N ALA A 69 2.29 -6.47 2.17
CA ALA A 69 3.57 -6.72 1.52
C ALA A 69 4.11 -5.46 0.84
N ILE A 70 3.25 -4.74 0.12
CA ILE A 70 3.60 -3.45 -0.50
C ILE A 70 4.01 -2.43 0.55
N TRP A 71 3.31 -2.37 1.69
CA TRP A 71 3.67 -1.51 2.82
C TRP A 71 5.09 -1.77 3.32
N SER A 72 5.45 -3.05 3.58
CA SER A 72 6.81 -3.43 3.98
C SER A 72 7.86 -3.11 2.91
N LEU A 73 7.56 -3.37 1.64
CA LEU A 73 8.47 -3.14 0.51
C LEU A 73 8.76 -1.65 0.27
N ALA A 74 7.77 -0.77 0.50
CA ALA A 74 7.91 0.67 0.34
C ALA A 74 8.65 1.36 1.50
N ALA A 75 8.74 0.71 2.68
CA ALA A 75 9.33 1.32 3.87
C ALA A 75 10.82 1.63 3.66
N ASN A 76 11.21 2.91 3.74
CA ASN A 76 12.62 3.35 3.62
C ASN A 76 13.38 2.78 2.42
N ASN A 77 12.71 2.59 1.27
CA ASN A 77 13.34 2.09 0.04
C ASN A 77 12.77 2.85 -1.17
N MET A 78 13.43 3.94 -1.57
CA MET A 78 12.97 4.81 -2.66
C MET A 78 12.85 4.07 -3.99
N THR A 79 13.76 3.16 -4.31
CA THR A 79 13.72 2.35 -5.54
C THR A 79 12.46 1.50 -5.59
N ASN A 80 12.08 0.87 -4.49
CA ASN A 80 10.84 0.11 -4.40
C ASN A 80 9.60 1.02 -4.45
N GLN A 81 9.65 2.19 -3.82
CA GLN A 81 8.57 3.18 -3.91
C GLN A 81 8.31 3.60 -5.37
N ASP A 82 9.36 3.85 -6.14
CA ASP A 82 9.25 4.16 -7.57
C ASP A 82 8.76 2.97 -8.38
N ALA A 83 9.27 1.76 -8.10
CA ALA A 83 8.82 0.54 -8.77
C ALA A 83 7.33 0.27 -8.55
N ILE A 84 6.82 0.49 -7.33
CA ILE A 84 5.38 0.38 -7.02
C ILE A 84 4.56 1.39 -7.82
N ARG A 85 4.99 2.66 -7.88
CA ARG A 85 4.34 3.69 -8.70
C ARG A 85 4.32 3.29 -10.17
N MET A 86 5.48 2.89 -10.72
CA MET A 86 5.64 2.53 -12.13
C MET A 86 4.84 1.29 -12.53
N ALA A 87 4.64 0.36 -11.60
CA ALA A 87 3.77 -0.79 -11.79
C ALA A 87 2.26 -0.43 -11.74
N GLY A 88 1.91 0.83 -11.44
CA GLY A 88 0.52 1.27 -11.32
C GLY A 88 -0.11 1.00 -9.95
N GLY A 89 0.70 0.76 -8.91
CA GLY A 89 0.21 0.33 -7.59
C GLY A 89 -0.53 1.39 -6.77
N ILE A 90 -0.41 2.68 -7.09
CA ILE A 90 -1.05 3.76 -6.30
C ILE A 90 -2.57 3.74 -6.45
N ALA A 91 -3.09 3.63 -7.67
CA ALA A 91 -4.53 3.62 -7.93
C ALA A 91 -5.29 2.51 -7.16
N PRO A 92 -4.87 1.22 -7.18
CA PRO A 92 -5.57 0.19 -6.42
C PRO A 92 -5.41 0.36 -4.90
N LEU A 93 -4.29 0.88 -4.40
CA LEU A 93 -4.16 1.22 -2.97
C LEU A 93 -5.16 2.31 -2.57
N VAL A 94 -5.35 3.34 -3.40
CA VAL A 94 -6.38 4.37 -3.17
C VAL A 94 -7.78 3.77 -3.22
N ALA A 95 -8.05 2.82 -4.12
CA ALA A 95 -9.32 2.11 -4.17
C ALA A 95 -9.59 1.32 -2.87
N LEU A 96 -8.57 0.67 -2.30
CA LEU A 96 -8.69 -0.04 -1.03
C LEU A 96 -9.04 0.87 0.15
N LEU A 97 -8.68 2.16 0.13
CA LEU A 97 -9.10 3.08 1.20
C LEU A 97 -10.62 3.21 1.31
N ARG A 98 -11.33 3.04 0.18
CA ARG A 98 -12.78 3.18 0.09
C ARG A 98 -13.55 1.98 0.66
N THR A 99 -12.86 0.92 1.08
CA THR A 99 -13.51 -0.22 1.77
C THR A 99 -13.83 0.08 3.23
N GLY A 100 -13.43 1.26 3.74
CA GLY A 100 -13.81 1.77 5.06
C GLY A 100 -12.80 1.51 6.16
N ALA A 101 -12.92 2.26 7.27
CA ALA A 101 -11.92 2.31 8.33
C ALA A 101 -11.75 1.01 9.14
N GLU A 102 -12.78 0.17 9.17
CA GLU A 102 -12.75 -1.15 9.80
C GLU A 102 -12.04 -2.20 8.93
N SER A 103 -11.84 -1.91 7.64
CA SER A 103 -11.16 -2.82 6.73
C SER A 103 -9.66 -2.85 7.00
N MET A 104 -9.15 -4.02 7.33
CA MET A 104 -7.71 -4.24 7.45
C MET A 104 -6.97 -3.97 6.13
N ALA A 105 -7.62 -4.17 4.98
CA ALA A 105 -7.06 -3.81 3.68
C ALA A 105 -6.90 -2.30 3.53
N ALA A 106 -7.90 -1.50 3.93
CA ALA A 106 -7.81 -0.04 3.94
C ALA A 106 -6.70 0.45 4.87
N GLN A 107 -6.57 -0.13 6.07
CA GLN A 107 -5.52 0.23 7.03
C GLN A 107 -4.12 -0.01 6.47
N LYS A 108 -3.88 -1.21 5.90
CA LYS A 108 -2.59 -1.53 5.28
C LYS A 108 -2.34 -0.71 4.02
N ALA A 109 -3.37 -0.40 3.24
CA ALA A 109 -3.25 0.48 2.08
C ALA A 109 -2.85 1.91 2.49
N ALA A 110 -3.45 2.45 3.57
CA ALA A 110 -3.05 3.73 4.13
C ALA A 110 -1.59 3.72 4.62
N GLY A 111 -1.16 2.65 5.28
CA GLY A 111 0.25 2.47 5.67
C GLY A 111 1.20 2.43 4.47
N ALA A 112 0.84 1.70 3.41
CA ALA A 112 1.60 1.67 2.17
C ALA A 112 1.69 3.05 1.51
N LEU A 113 0.57 3.76 1.40
CA LEU A 113 0.51 5.11 0.86
C LEU A 113 1.32 6.11 1.70
N ALA A 114 1.38 5.94 3.03
CA ALA A 114 2.20 6.78 3.90
C ALA A 114 3.68 6.67 3.54
N ASN A 115 4.17 5.44 3.36
CA ASN A 115 5.54 5.17 2.93
C ASN A 115 5.80 5.70 1.52
N LEU A 116 4.87 5.48 0.58
CA LEU A 116 4.99 5.98 -0.80
C LEU A 116 5.01 7.50 -0.85
N ALA A 117 4.21 8.19 -0.03
CA ALA A 117 4.13 9.64 0.04
C ALA A 117 5.41 10.30 0.60
N SER A 118 6.41 9.54 1.06
CA SER A 118 7.73 10.11 1.38
C SER A 118 8.49 10.55 0.11
N ASN A 119 8.15 10.01 -1.06
CA ASN A 119 8.68 10.39 -2.38
C ASN A 119 7.81 11.47 -3.03
N GLY A 120 8.44 12.56 -3.50
CA GLY A 120 7.76 13.71 -4.11
C GLY A 120 6.83 13.36 -5.27
N THR A 121 7.33 12.57 -6.23
CA THR A 121 6.56 12.15 -7.42
C THR A 121 5.36 11.29 -7.03
N ASN A 122 5.50 10.48 -6.00
CA ASN A 122 4.41 9.67 -5.48
C ASN A 122 3.34 10.52 -4.78
N LYS A 123 3.70 11.63 -4.12
CA LYS A 123 2.71 12.55 -3.52
C LYS A 123 1.76 13.10 -4.58
N ASP A 124 2.30 13.57 -5.70
CA ASP A 124 1.49 14.09 -6.80
C ASP A 124 0.61 12.98 -7.39
N LYS A 125 1.17 11.79 -7.59
CA LYS A 125 0.39 10.67 -8.10
C LYS A 125 -0.75 10.25 -7.15
N ILE A 126 -0.52 10.24 -5.84
CA ILE A 126 -1.59 9.96 -4.85
C ILE A 126 -2.72 11.00 -4.94
N ARG A 127 -2.38 12.29 -5.10
CA ARG A 127 -3.38 13.34 -5.34
C ARG A 127 -4.15 13.07 -6.64
N GLU A 128 -3.44 12.84 -7.74
CA GLU A 128 -4.02 12.63 -9.07
C GLU A 128 -4.98 11.43 -9.13
N GLU A 129 -4.69 10.36 -8.38
CA GLU A 129 -5.59 9.20 -8.24
C GLU A 129 -6.78 9.44 -7.28
N GLY A 130 -6.94 10.67 -6.78
CA GLY A 130 -8.04 11.05 -5.90
C GLY A 130 -7.91 10.49 -4.49
N GLY A 131 -6.68 10.32 -3.99
CA GLY A 131 -6.42 9.73 -2.67
C GLY A 131 -6.77 10.62 -1.48
N ILE A 132 -6.85 11.94 -1.65
CA ILE A 132 -7.04 12.89 -0.53
C ILE A 132 -8.40 12.69 0.17
N ALA A 133 -9.50 12.67 -0.58
CA ALA A 133 -10.84 12.52 -0.01
C ALA A 133 -11.01 11.25 0.86
N PRO A 134 -10.69 10.03 0.39
CA PRO A 134 -10.82 8.83 1.22
C PRO A 134 -9.85 8.81 2.41
N LEU A 135 -8.68 9.45 2.33
CA LEU A 135 -7.80 9.61 3.49
C LEU A 135 -8.43 10.51 4.56
N VAL A 136 -9.10 11.60 4.16
CA VAL A 136 -9.83 12.47 5.09
C VAL A 136 -11.01 11.73 5.71
N GLU A 137 -11.74 10.90 4.95
CA GLU A 137 -12.82 10.07 5.48
C GLU A 137 -12.31 9.05 6.51
N LEU A 138 -11.20 8.36 6.22
CA LEU A 138 -10.56 7.44 7.17
C LEU A 138 -10.10 8.15 8.44
N LEU A 139 -9.55 9.37 8.32
CA LEU A 139 -9.16 10.19 9.46
C LEU A 139 -10.37 10.56 10.33
N ARG A 140 -11.48 10.99 9.72
CA ARG A 140 -12.73 11.32 10.44
C ARG A 140 -13.32 10.10 11.14
N ALA A 141 -13.29 8.94 10.50
CA ALA A 141 -13.75 7.69 11.10
C ALA A 141 -12.89 7.30 12.31
N GLY A 142 -11.57 7.38 12.20
CA GLY A 142 -10.65 7.09 13.30
C GLY A 142 -10.75 8.06 14.48
N ALA A 143 -11.29 9.27 14.28
CA ALA A 143 -11.54 10.25 15.34
C ALA A 143 -12.88 10.07 16.05
N ARG A 144 -13.85 9.35 15.44
CA ARG A 144 -15.20 9.12 15.98
C ARG A 144 -15.34 7.85 16.80
N ALA A 145 -14.44 6.90 16.60
CA ALA A 145 -14.41 5.67 17.38
C ALA A 145 -13.89 5.93 18.81
N ASP A 146 -14.10 4.99 19.73
CA ASP A 146 -13.77 5.06 21.17
C ASP A 146 -12.24 5.09 21.48
N GLY A 147 -11.46 5.81 20.67
CA GLY A 147 -10.01 5.95 20.74
C GLY A 147 -9.39 6.11 19.35
N PRO A 148 -8.12 6.55 19.26
CA PRO A 148 -7.42 6.64 17.97
C PRO A 148 -7.20 5.25 17.38
N HIS A 149 -8.00 4.88 16.38
CA HIS A 149 -7.77 3.65 15.60
C HIS A 149 -6.52 3.80 14.71
N GLU A 150 -5.83 2.68 14.47
CA GLU A 150 -4.64 2.62 13.58
C GLU A 150 -4.92 3.19 12.17
N SER A 151 -6.16 3.05 11.68
CA SER A 151 -6.63 3.65 10.42
C SER A 151 -6.47 5.17 10.39
N GLY A 152 -6.84 5.87 11.47
CA GLY A 152 -6.71 7.32 11.58
C GLY A 152 -5.25 7.77 11.63
N GLN A 153 -4.39 7.01 12.30
CA GLN A 153 -2.95 7.30 12.39
C GLN A 153 -2.27 7.19 11.04
N HIS A 154 -2.53 6.11 10.29
CA HIS A 154 -1.97 5.95 8.94
C HIS A 154 -2.49 7.02 7.98
N ALA A 155 -3.79 7.34 8.02
CA ALA A 155 -4.35 8.41 7.21
C ALA A 155 -3.72 9.78 7.51
N ALA A 156 -3.55 10.12 8.79
CA ALA A 156 -2.86 11.34 9.21
C ALA A 156 -1.41 11.40 8.71
N ALA A 157 -0.67 10.29 8.77
CA ALA A 157 0.70 10.21 8.27
C ALA A 157 0.77 10.47 6.75
N VAL A 158 -0.16 9.92 5.97
CA VAL A 158 -0.22 10.18 4.52
C VAL A 158 -0.50 11.67 4.28
N LEU A 159 -1.52 12.24 4.93
CA LEU A 159 -1.91 13.64 4.76
C LEU A 159 -0.78 14.60 5.17
N ALA A 160 -0.05 14.30 6.25
CA ALA A 160 1.13 15.07 6.65
C ALA A 160 2.22 15.06 5.57
N ASN A 161 2.51 13.89 5.00
CA ASN A 161 3.47 13.75 3.90
C ASN A 161 2.99 14.48 2.63
N LEU A 162 1.70 14.39 2.30
CA LEU A 162 1.12 15.09 1.15
C LEU A 162 1.18 16.62 1.33
N ALA A 163 0.87 17.14 2.52
CA ALA A 163 0.85 18.57 2.82
C ALA A 163 2.22 19.25 2.74
N SER A 164 3.32 18.49 2.73
CA SER A 164 4.65 19.04 2.45
C SER A 164 4.80 19.54 1.00
N ASN A 165 3.93 19.11 0.08
CA ASN A 165 3.82 19.69 -1.26
C ASN A 165 2.75 20.82 -1.25
N PRO A 166 3.11 22.07 -1.62
CA PRO A 166 2.18 23.20 -1.61
C PRO A 166 0.88 22.97 -2.38
N ILE A 167 0.92 22.26 -3.52
CA ILE A 167 -0.26 22.01 -4.36
C ILE A 167 -1.30 21.16 -3.62
N ASN A 168 -0.84 20.27 -2.74
CA ASN A 168 -1.72 19.39 -1.99
C ASN A 168 -2.37 20.10 -0.78
N LYS A 169 -1.85 21.26 -0.34
CA LYS A 169 -2.37 21.93 0.86
C LYS A 169 -3.80 22.43 0.68
N ASP A 170 -4.10 23.05 -0.45
CA ASP A 170 -5.45 23.53 -0.77
C ASP A 170 -6.42 22.35 -0.92
N ALA A 171 -6.01 21.31 -1.65
CA ALA A 171 -6.82 20.11 -1.82
C ALA A 171 -7.13 19.38 -0.50
N ILE A 172 -6.21 19.39 0.47
CA ILE A 172 -6.44 18.82 1.80
C ILE A 172 -7.39 19.70 2.64
N ARG A 173 -7.25 21.03 2.56
CA ARG A 173 -8.13 21.96 3.28
C ARG A 173 -9.58 21.83 2.82
N ASP A 174 -9.80 21.62 1.53
CA ASP A 174 -11.13 21.67 0.91
C ASP A 174 -11.88 20.32 0.90
N ALA A 175 -11.27 19.23 1.40
CA ALA A 175 -11.83 17.87 1.48
C ALA A 175 -12.48 17.55 2.84
#